data_AF-A0A7K0N0T3-F1
#
_entry.id   AF-A0A7K0N0T3-F1
#
_cell.length_a   1.000
_cell.length_b   1.000
_cell.length_c   1.000
_cell.angle_alpha   90.00
_cell.angle_beta   90.00
_cell.angle_gamma   90.00
#
_symmetry.space_group_name_H-M   'P 1'
#
loop_
_entity.id
_entity.type
_entity.pdbx_description
1 polymer ?
#
loop_
_entity_poly.entity_id
_entity_poly.type
_entity_poly.pdbx_seq_one_letter_code
_entity_poly.pdbx_strand_id
1 'polypeptide(L)'
;MSTAKVRQGSLQIVDQKKIISRGSLYVAQARLTAMMKWVWMILAIAVANPVLYLLSIGVGVGAFIDKSAGPAGIDGVKYLTFLAPALLATAAIQGAIDESVFPTLEGFNWWKNFFGMNATPISGNQIAAGVFLASLVRVVGTVVIYWFVMLAFGALESSKAWLAIPTAVMAG
;
A
#
# COMPACT_ATOMS: atom_id res chain seq x y z
N MET A 1 26.00 46.09 -18.66
CA MET A 1 26.97 45.19 -18.00
C MET A 1 26.30 43.84 -17.79
N SER A 2 26.70 42.83 -18.55
CA SER A 2 26.11 41.48 -18.50
C SER A 2 26.75 40.70 -17.34
N THR A 3 25.97 40.38 -16.31
CA THR A 3 26.39 39.48 -15.22
C THR A 3 26.41 38.05 -15.74
N ALA A 4 27.55 37.63 -16.28
CA ALA A 4 27.78 36.26 -16.67
C ALA A 4 27.72 35.36 -15.41
N LYS A 5 26.66 34.56 -15.30
CA LYS A 5 26.47 33.59 -14.21
C LYS A 5 27.61 32.56 -14.28
N VAL A 6 28.61 32.70 -13.42
CA VAL A 6 29.76 31.78 -13.33
C VAL A 6 29.23 30.37 -13.12
N ARG A 7 29.59 29.43 -14.01
CA ARG A 7 29.19 28.03 -13.89
C ARG A 7 29.88 27.44 -12.65
N GLN A 8 29.16 27.36 -11.53
CA GLN A 8 29.61 26.70 -10.30
C GLN A 8 29.37 25.19 -10.39
N GLY A 9 30.29 24.40 -9.84
CA GLY A 9 30.18 22.94 -9.81
C GLY A 9 29.01 22.50 -8.93
N SER A 10 28.36 21.39 -9.30
CA SER A 10 27.18 20.86 -8.57
C SER A 10 27.46 20.59 -7.09
N LEU A 11 28.69 20.23 -6.75
CA LEU A 11 29.14 19.99 -5.37
C LEU A 11 29.10 21.25 -4.49
N GLN A 12 29.20 22.45 -5.08
CA GLN A 12 29.13 23.72 -4.34
C GLN A 12 27.68 24.22 -4.18
N ILE A 13 26.76 23.77 -5.04
CA ILE A 13 25.37 24.20 -5.08
C ILE A 13 24.47 23.25 -4.26
N VAL A 14 24.84 21.97 -4.21
CA VAL A 14 24.01 20.91 -3.64
C VAL A 14 24.57 20.43 -2.29
N ASP A 15 23.75 20.51 -1.24
CA ASP A 15 24.07 19.91 0.06
C ASP A 15 23.95 18.38 0.00
N GLN A 16 25.08 17.73 -0.29
CA GLN A 16 25.17 16.28 -0.39
C GLN A 16 24.86 15.58 0.94
N LYS A 17 25.25 16.16 2.08
CA LYS A 17 25.03 15.53 3.40
C LYS A 17 23.53 15.40 3.67
N LYS A 18 22.76 16.42 3.31
CA LYS A 18 21.30 16.39 3.40
C LYS A 18 20.69 15.32 2.50
N ILE A 19 21.14 15.21 1.24
CA ILE A 19 20.64 14.19 0.31
C ILE A 19 20.90 12.79 0.84
N ILE A 20 22.12 12.53 1.32
CA ILE A 20 22.49 11.24 1.90
C ILE A 20 21.61 10.96 3.13
N SER A 21 21.37 11.92 4.02
CA SER A 21 20.53 11.67 5.21
C SER A 21 19.08 11.30 4.89
N ARG A 22 18.54 11.77 3.75
CA ARG A 22 17.13 11.60 3.37
C ARG A 22 16.93 10.79 2.09
N GLY A 23 17.95 10.08 1.63
CA GLY A 23 17.94 9.36 0.35
C GLY A 23 16.72 8.45 0.19
N SER A 24 16.38 7.68 1.22
CA SER A 24 15.20 6.79 1.22
C SER A 24 13.88 7.54 1.06
N LEU A 25 13.74 8.70 1.69
CA LEU A 25 12.52 9.51 1.58
C LEU A 25 12.39 10.09 0.17
N TYR A 26 13.49 10.49 -0.46
CA TYR A 26 13.46 10.98 -1.84
C TYR A 26 13.09 9.87 -2.83
N VAL A 27 13.61 8.66 -2.64
CA VAL A 27 13.22 7.49 -3.45
C VAL A 27 11.74 7.18 -3.25
N ALA A 28 11.26 7.15 -2.00
CA ALA A 28 9.85 6.93 -1.69
C ALA A 28 8.96 8.01 -2.31
N GLN A 29 9.34 9.28 -2.18
CA GLN A 29 8.61 10.41 -2.75
C GLN A 29 8.55 10.32 -4.28
N ALA A 30 9.65 10.02 -4.96
CA ALA A 30 9.68 9.89 -6.41
C ALA A 30 8.70 8.82 -6.88
N ARG A 31 8.67 7.69 -6.19
CA ARG A 31 7.78 6.57 -6.46
C ARG A 31 6.31 6.91 -6.18
N LEU A 32 6.01 7.50 -5.03
CA LEU A 32 4.66 7.95 -4.69
C LEU A 32 4.15 9.00 -5.70
N THR A 33 5.01 9.93 -6.12
CA THR A 33 4.65 10.93 -7.15
C THR A 33 4.35 10.27 -8.49
N ALA A 34 5.08 9.22 -8.86
CA ALA A 34 4.78 8.44 -10.06
C ALA A 34 3.42 7.74 -9.96
N MET A 35 3.09 7.16 -8.79
CA MET A 35 1.80 6.52 -8.52
C MET A 35 0.64 7.51 -8.53
N MET A 36 0.84 8.74 -8.02
CA MET A 36 -0.21 9.76 -7.96
C MET A 36 -0.80 10.10 -9.33
N LYS A 37 -0.05 9.92 -10.41
CA LYS A 37 -0.57 10.07 -11.79
C LYS A 37 -1.74 9.13 -12.09
N TRP A 38 -1.79 7.98 -11.43
CA TRP A 38 -2.79 6.93 -11.61
C TRP A 38 -3.69 6.76 -10.38
N VAL A 39 -3.74 7.76 -9.49
CA VAL A 39 -4.44 7.67 -8.20
C VAL A 39 -5.92 7.31 -8.34
N TRP A 40 -6.60 7.83 -9.36
CA TRP A 40 -8.03 7.56 -9.57
C TRP A 40 -8.29 6.09 -9.93
N MET A 41 -7.47 5.53 -10.81
CA MET A 41 -7.56 4.11 -11.17
C MET A 41 -7.22 3.22 -9.97
N ILE A 42 -6.19 3.60 -9.23
CA ILE A 42 -5.78 2.94 -7.99
C ILE A 42 -6.92 2.90 -6.96
N LEU A 43 -7.57 4.05 -6.71
CA LEU A 43 -8.68 4.16 -5.76
C LEU A 43 -9.90 3.37 -6.24
N ALA A 44 -10.22 3.44 -7.54
CA ALA A 44 -11.32 2.67 -8.12
C ALA A 44 -11.14 1.17 -7.89
N ILE A 45 -9.95 0.62 -8.16
CA ILE A 45 -9.66 -0.81 -7.94
C ILE A 45 -9.65 -1.15 -6.44
N ALA A 46 -9.07 -0.27 -5.60
CA ALA A 46 -9.02 -0.47 -4.16
C ALA A 46 -10.41 -0.50 -3.49
N VAL A 47 -11.42 0.14 -4.09
CA VAL A 47 -12.82 0.05 -3.64
C VAL A 47 -13.54 -1.11 -4.33
N ALA A 48 -13.40 -1.24 -5.66
CA ALA A 48 -14.12 -2.22 -6.44
C ALA A 48 -13.81 -3.65 -6.01
N ASN A 49 -12.54 -3.98 -5.76
CA ASN A 49 -12.15 -5.34 -5.36
C ASN A 49 -12.83 -5.77 -4.05
N PRO A 50 -12.70 -5.04 -2.94
CA PRO A 50 -13.48 -5.27 -1.73
C PRO A 50 -14.99 -5.37 -1.93
N VAL A 51 -15.58 -4.41 -2.66
CA VAL A 51 -17.04 -4.36 -2.86
C VAL A 51 -17.51 -5.62 -3.59
N LEU A 52 -16.87 -5.96 -4.71
CA LEU A 52 -17.22 -7.15 -5.48
C LEU A 52 -17.01 -8.43 -4.68
N TYR A 53 -15.94 -8.51 -3.90
CA TYR A 53 -15.65 -9.67 -3.06
C TYR A 53 -16.66 -9.84 -1.92
N LEU A 54 -16.98 -8.76 -1.19
CA LEU A 54 -17.97 -8.78 -0.11
C LEU A 54 -19.39 -8.97 -0.63
N LEU A 55 -19.74 -8.47 -1.81
CA LEU A 55 -21.02 -8.77 -2.45
C LEU A 55 -21.12 -10.26 -2.79
N SER A 56 -20.07 -10.81 -3.42
CA SER A 56 -20.01 -12.23 -3.78
C SER A 56 -20.11 -13.15 -2.56
N ILE A 57 -19.25 -12.94 -1.56
CA ILE A 57 -19.20 -13.82 -0.39
C ILE A 57 -20.28 -13.48 0.63
N GLY A 58 -20.53 -12.20 0.92
CA GLY A 58 -21.52 -11.78 1.92
C GLY A 58 -22.96 -12.09 1.49
N VAL A 59 -23.36 -11.63 0.31
CA VAL A 59 -24.73 -11.86 -0.19
C VAL A 59 -24.90 -13.27 -0.75
N GLY A 60 -23.88 -13.80 -1.43
CA GLY A 60 -23.92 -15.14 -2.00
C GLY A 60 -23.77 -16.21 -0.93
N VAL A 61 -22.53 -16.47 -0.50
CA VAL A 61 -22.18 -17.61 0.37
C VAL A 61 -22.68 -17.42 1.81
N GLY A 62 -22.55 -16.22 2.35
CA GLY A 62 -22.92 -15.89 3.74
C GLY A 62 -24.39 -16.12 4.02
N ALA A 63 -25.27 -15.75 3.09
CA ALA A 63 -26.71 -15.98 3.24
C ALA A 63 -27.07 -17.47 3.36
N PHE A 64 -26.34 -18.35 2.65
CA PHE A 64 -26.55 -19.81 2.77
C PHE A 64 -25.99 -20.37 4.07
N ILE A 65 -24.81 -19.90 4.49
CA ILE A 65 -24.14 -20.37 5.71
C ILE A 65 -24.92 -19.91 6.94
N ASP A 66 -25.31 -18.63 7.02
CA ASP A 66 -26.07 -18.09 8.16
C ASP A 66 -27.43 -18.80 8.28
N LYS A 67 -28.09 -19.13 7.16
CA LYS A 67 -29.33 -19.92 7.16
C LYS A 67 -29.11 -21.36 7.65
N SER A 68 -27.96 -21.96 7.36
CA SER A 68 -27.64 -23.34 7.71
C SER A 68 -27.11 -23.49 9.15
N ALA A 69 -26.40 -22.48 9.66
CA ALA A 69 -25.84 -22.45 11.02
C ALA A 69 -26.90 -22.13 12.10
N GLY A 70 -28.06 -21.60 11.69
CA GLY A 70 -29.15 -21.25 12.60
C GLY A 70 -28.93 -19.91 13.32
N PRO A 71 -29.77 -19.57 14.32
CA PRO A 71 -29.77 -18.25 14.98
C PRO A 71 -28.46 -17.86 15.68
N ALA A 72 -27.58 -18.84 15.93
CA ALA A 72 -26.29 -18.64 16.58
C ALA A 72 -25.16 -18.30 15.60
N GLY A 73 -25.36 -18.34 14.28
CA GLY A 73 -24.30 -18.09 13.29
C GLY A 73 -23.09 -19.03 13.45
N ILE A 74 -21.90 -18.58 13.03
CA ILE A 74 -20.64 -19.26 13.34
C ILE A 74 -20.12 -18.70 14.67
N ASP A 75 -20.03 -19.53 15.71
CA ASP A 75 -19.53 -19.13 17.04
C ASP A 75 -20.21 -17.88 17.63
N GLY A 76 -21.49 -17.63 17.33
CA GLY A 76 -22.24 -16.46 17.83
C GLY A 76 -22.19 -15.23 16.92
N VAL A 77 -21.47 -15.28 15.78
CA VAL A 77 -21.31 -14.15 14.85
C VAL A 77 -21.72 -14.52 13.43
N LYS A 78 -22.10 -13.51 12.63
CA LYS A 78 -22.39 -13.70 11.20
C LYS A 78 -21.13 -14.15 10.47
N TYR A 79 -21.30 -14.99 9.45
CA TYR A 79 -20.19 -15.48 8.63
C TYR A 79 -19.30 -14.35 8.09
N LEU A 80 -19.91 -13.24 7.66
CA LEU A 80 -19.19 -12.09 7.13
C LEU A 80 -18.26 -11.44 8.17
N THR A 81 -18.72 -11.33 9.41
CA THR A 81 -17.94 -10.77 10.54
C THR A 81 -16.78 -11.69 10.91
N PHE A 82 -17.00 -13.01 10.88
CA PHE A 82 -15.95 -14.00 11.11
C PHE A 82 -14.85 -13.92 10.04
N LEU A 83 -15.21 -13.71 8.77
CA LEU A 83 -14.26 -13.63 7.66
C LEU A 83 -13.49 -12.31 7.58
N ALA A 84 -14.11 -11.19 7.96
CA ALA A 84 -13.56 -9.84 7.81
C ALA A 84 -12.05 -9.70 8.13
N PRO A 85 -11.53 -10.15 9.29
CA PRO A 85 -10.11 -10.01 9.62
C PRO A 85 -9.19 -10.80 8.66
N ALA A 86 -9.59 -12.01 8.25
CA ALA A 86 -8.82 -12.80 7.30
C ALA A 86 -8.76 -12.11 5.94
N LEU A 87 -9.88 -11.58 5.46
CA LEU A 87 -9.96 -10.87 4.18
C LEU A 87 -9.11 -9.60 4.16
N LEU A 88 -9.10 -8.86 5.27
CA LEU A 88 -8.30 -7.66 5.40
C LEU A 88 -6.80 -7.98 5.41
N ALA A 89 -6.39 -9.03 6.12
CA ALA A 89 -5.01 -9.51 6.17
C ALA A 89 -4.54 -10.01 4.79
N THR A 90 -5.36 -10.81 4.09
CA THR A 90 -5.04 -11.27 2.73
C THR A 90 -4.84 -10.10 1.77
N ALA A 91 -5.66 -9.05 1.86
CA ALA A 91 -5.49 -7.87 1.02
C ALA A 91 -4.19 -7.11 1.34
N ALA A 92 -3.80 -7.03 2.61
CA ALA A 92 -2.54 -6.42 3.01
C ALA A 92 -1.34 -7.20 2.46
N ILE A 93 -1.33 -8.53 2.62
CA ILE A 93 -0.28 -9.42 2.13
C ILE A 93 -0.15 -9.32 0.61
N GLN A 94 -1.27 -9.44 -0.11
CA GLN A 94 -1.23 -9.37 -1.57
C GLN A 94 -0.75 -7.99 -2.05
N GLY A 95 -1.23 -6.91 -1.43
CA GLY A 95 -0.78 -5.56 -1.74
C GLY A 95 0.72 -5.35 -1.47
N ALA A 96 1.25 -5.93 -0.39
CA ALA A 96 2.67 -5.84 -0.05
C ALA A 96 3.54 -6.60 -1.04
N ILE A 97 3.11 -7.79 -1.47
CA ILE A 97 3.79 -8.59 -2.51
C ILE A 97 3.83 -7.80 -3.83
N ASP A 98 2.67 -7.31 -4.28
CA ASP A 98 2.57 -6.62 -5.57
C ASP A 98 3.44 -5.36 -5.62
N GLU A 99 3.51 -4.61 -4.52
CA GLU A 99 4.30 -3.37 -4.43
C GLU A 99 5.77 -3.56 -4.07
N SER A 100 6.17 -4.76 -3.66
CA SER A 100 7.58 -5.06 -3.34
C SER A 100 8.27 -5.84 -4.45
N VAL A 101 7.60 -6.83 -5.06
CA VAL A 101 8.20 -7.75 -6.04
C VAL A 101 8.34 -7.10 -7.41
N PHE A 102 7.22 -6.78 -8.05
CA PHE A 102 7.23 -6.18 -9.39
C PHE A 102 8.10 -4.94 -9.50
N PRO A 103 8.10 -4.03 -8.51
CA PRO A 103 8.82 -2.78 -8.68
C PRO A 103 10.31 -2.91 -8.39
N THR A 104 10.70 -3.92 -7.61
CA THR A 104 12.09 -4.33 -7.50
C THR A 104 12.59 -4.91 -8.82
N LEU A 105 11.81 -5.79 -9.45
CA LEU A 105 12.12 -6.34 -10.77
C LEU A 105 12.17 -5.25 -11.85
N GLU A 106 11.27 -4.27 -11.80
CA GLU A 106 11.25 -3.09 -12.67
C GLU A 106 12.53 -2.27 -12.57
N GLY A 107 12.97 -2.02 -11.33
CA GLY A 107 14.17 -1.25 -11.04
C GLY A 107 15.46 -1.90 -11.52
N PHE A 108 15.50 -3.23 -11.67
CA PHE A 108 16.70 -3.98 -12.10
C PHE A 108 16.66 -4.47 -13.55
N ASN A 109 15.54 -5.01 -14.03
CA ASN A 109 15.47 -5.74 -15.30
C ASN A 109 14.89 -4.90 -16.44
N TRP A 110 13.74 -4.27 -16.22
CA TRP A 110 12.99 -3.61 -17.30
C TRP A 110 13.44 -2.18 -17.53
N TRP A 111 13.32 -1.33 -16.50
CA TRP A 111 13.62 0.10 -16.62
C TRP A 111 15.01 0.47 -16.11
N LYS A 112 15.61 -0.40 -15.28
CA LYS A 112 16.97 -0.21 -14.75
C LYS A 112 17.14 1.08 -13.94
N ASN A 113 16.04 1.59 -13.38
CA ASN A 113 16.00 2.88 -12.68
C ASN A 113 16.90 2.90 -11.43
N PHE A 114 17.14 1.76 -10.79
CA PHE A 114 18.00 1.71 -9.59
C PHE A 114 19.46 2.01 -9.91
N PHE A 115 19.96 1.67 -11.10
CA PHE A 115 21.30 2.04 -11.53
C PHE A 115 21.44 3.56 -11.70
N GLY A 116 20.42 4.22 -12.25
CA GLY A 116 20.37 5.68 -12.35
C GLY A 116 20.32 6.37 -10.99
N MET A 117 19.53 5.83 -10.05
CA MET A 117 19.49 6.34 -8.67
C MET A 117 20.83 6.16 -7.96
N ASN A 118 21.49 5.02 -8.15
CA ASN A 118 22.77 4.72 -7.51
C ASN A 118 23.97 5.47 -8.13
N ALA A 119 23.83 6.00 -9.36
CA ALA A 119 24.79 6.94 -9.94
C ALA A 119 24.80 8.33 -9.25
N THR A 120 23.83 8.58 -8.37
CA THR A 120 23.78 9.76 -7.49
C THR A 120 24.35 9.42 -6.09
N PRO A 121 24.47 10.38 -5.15
CA PRO A 121 24.92 10.10 -3.78
C PRO A 121 24.01 9.17 -2.94
N ILE A 122 23.00 8.52 -3.54
CA ILE A 122 22.05 7.63 -2.86
C ILE A 122 22.59 6.19 -2.87
N SER A 123 22.64 5.55 -1.70
CA SER A 123 23.13 4.17 -1.56
C SER A 123 22.06 3.11 -1.88
N GLY A 124 22.49 1.88 -2.17
CA GLY A 124 21.57 0.76 -2.42
C GLY A 124 20.60 0.49 -1.27
N ASN A 125 21.08 0.55 -0.02
CA ASN A 125 20.23 0.40 1.17
C ASN A 125 19.14 1.47 1.22
N GLN A 126 19.46 2.70 0.80
CA GLN A 126 18.49 3.78 0.77
C GLN A 126 17.43 3.58 -0.29
N ILE A 127 17.81 3.05 -1.45
CA ILE A 127 16.88 2.68 -2.53
C ILE A 127 15.92 1.60 -2.02
N ALA A 128 16.45 0.51 -1.44
CA ALA A 128 15.63 -0.59 -0.92
C ALA A 128 14.65 -0.10 0.16
N ALA A 129 15.13 0.68 1.14
CA ALA A 129 14.27 1.27 2.17
C ALA A 129 13.23 2.24 1.59
N GLY A 130 13.57 3.02 0.56
CA GLY A 130 12.63 3.93 -0.10
C GLY A 130 11.54 3.21 -0.87
N VAL A 131 11.87 2.10 -1.55
CA VAL A 131 10.88 1.23 -2.21
C VAL A 131 9.94 0.61 -1.18
N PHE A 132 10.49 0.09 -0.08
CA PHE A 132 9.70 -0.48 1.02
C PHE A 132 8.80 0.56 1.70
N LEU A 133 9.29 1.77 1.96
CA LEU A 133 8.45 2.82 2.54
C LEU A 133 7.28 3.21 1.64
N ALA A 134 7.50 3.27 0.32
CA ALA A 134 6.43 3.54 -0.62
C ALA A 134 5.43 2.39 -0.73
N SER A 135 5.88 1.12 -0.68
CA SER A 135 4.98 -0.04 -0.65
C SER A 135 4.12 -0.01 0.62
N LEU A 136 4.71 0.29 1.78
CA LEU A 136 3.99 0.41 3.05
C LEU A 136 2.90 1.48 2.99
N VAL A 137 3.20 2.68 2.46
CA VAL A 137 2.19 3.74 2.29
C VAL A 137 1.03 3.27 1.42
N ARG A 138 1.31 2.54 0.34
CA ARG A 138 0.29 2.00 -0.55
C ARG A 138 -0.56 0.94 0.15
N VAL A 139 0.06 0.00 0.86
CA VAL A 139 -0.62 -1.08 1.59
C VAL A 139 -1.54 -0.50 2.66
N VAL A 140 -1.04 0.46 3.46
CA VAL A 140 -1.84 1.16 4.47
C VAL A 140 -3.07 1.81 3.83
N GLY A 141 -2.89 2.52 2.71
CA GLY A 141 -4.01 3.13 1.98
C GLY A 141 -5.06 2.10 1.55
N THR A 142 -4.64 0.98 0.97
CA THR A 142 -5.54 -0.10 0.54
C THR A 142 -6.27 -0.75 1.72
N VAL A 143 -5.57 -1.04 2.82
CA VAL A 143 -6.15 -1.64 4.03
C VAL A 143 -7.17 -0.69 4.65
N VAL A 144 -6.87 0.60 4.76
CA VAL A 144 -7.80 1.60 5.30
C VAL A 144 -9.06 1.69 4.43
N ILE A 145 -8.91 1.73 3.10
CA ILE A 145 -10.06 1.75 2.18
C ILE A 145 -10.90 0.49 2.34
N TYR A 146 -10.27 -0.69 2.34
CA TYR A 146 -11.01 -1.95 2.52
C TYR A 146 -11.71 -1.97 3.88
N TRP A 147 -11.07 -1.54 4.95
CA TRP A 147 -11.70 -1.42 6.27
C TRP A 147 -12.97 -0.55 6.23
N PHE A 148 -12.95 0.59 5.54
CA PHE A 148 -14.14 1.42 5.35
C PHE A 148 -15.23 0.73 4.51
N VAL A 149 -14.85 -0.03 3.49
CA VAL A 149 -15.82 -0.82 2.72
C VAL A 149 -16.46 -1.89 3.61
N MET A 150 -15.68 -2.62 4.43
CA MET A 150 -16.21 -3.59 5.38
C MET A 150 -17.16 -2.95 6.41
N LEU A 151 -16.82 -1.74 6.88
CA LEU A 151 -17.67 -0.96 7.77
C LEU A 151 -19.01 -0.64 7.09
N ALA A 152 -19.00 -0.18 5.84
CA ALA A 152 -20.20 0.15 5.07
C ALA A 152 -21.10 -1.08 4.83
N PHE A 153 -20.50 -2.27 4.69
CA PHE A 153 -21.22 -3.55 4.55
C PHE A 153 -21.71 -4.13 5.88
N GLY A 154 -21.41 -3.49 7.01
CA GLY A 154 -21.81 -3.96 8.33
C GLY A 154 -21.06 -5.22 8.79
N ALA A 155 -19.89 -5.50 8.21
CA ALA A 155 -19.07 -6.64 8.62
C ALA A 155 -18.40 -6.43 9.99
N LEU A 156 -18.26 -5.18 10.43
CA LEU A 156 -17.55 -4.78 11.64
C LEU A 156 -18.54 -4.28 12.70
N GLU A 157 -18.83 -5.10 13.71
CA GLU A 157 -19.83 -4.78 14.75
C GLU A 157 -19.20 -4.21 16.05
N SER A 158 -17.88 -4.34 16.22
CA SER A 158 -17.16 -3.94 17.43
C SER A 158 -16.57 -2.53 17.34
N SER A 159 -16.65 -1.74 18.41
CA SER A 159 -15.98 -0.43 18.54
C SER A 159 -14.46 -0.52 18.45
N LYS A 160 -13.89 -1.70 18.68
CA LYS A 160 -12.45 -1.99 18.57
C LYS A 160 -12.03 -2.47 17.18
N ALA A 161 -12.94 -2.52 16.20
CA ALA A 161 -12.66 -3.03 14.86
C ALA A 161 -11.54 -2.27 14.13
N TRP A 162 -11.25 -1.03 14.50
CA TRP A 162 -10.14 -0.26 13.92
C TRP A 162 -8.77 -0.88 14.19
N LEU A 163 -8.63 -1.70 15.25
CA LEU A 163 -7.40 -2.45 15.53
C LEU A 163 -7.05 -3.45 14.43
N ALA A 164 -8.02 -3.84 13.59
CA ALA A 164 -7.77 -4.69 12.43
C ALA A 164 -6.84 -4.02 11.41
N ILE A 165 -6.79 -2.69 11.36
CA ILE A 165 -5.94 -1.94 10.43
C ILE A 165 -4.45 -2.18 10.74
N PRO A 166 -3.91 -1.83 11.92
CA PRO A 166 -2.50 -2.07 12.21
C PRO A 166 -2.13 -3.55 12.21
N THR A 167 -3.03 -4.46 12.64
CA THR A 167 -2.73 -5.90 12.58
C THR A 167 -2.65 -6.42 11.15
N ALA A 168 -3.52 -5.96 10.25
CA ALA A 168 -3.47 -6.35 8.85
C ALA A 168 -2.24 -5.74 8.17
N VAL A 169 -1.91 -4.49 8.45
CA VAL A 169 -0.69 -3.83 7.93
C VAL A 169 0.58 -4.56 8.38
N MET A 170 0.62 -5.09 9.61
CA MET A 170 1.76 -5.88 10.09
C MET A 170 1.81 -7.30 9.51
N ALA A 171 0.69 -7.81 8.99
CA ALA A 171 0.63 -9.12 8.38
C ALA A 171 1.22 -9.14 6.96
N GLY A 172 1.15 -8.02 6.24
CA GLY A 172 1.76 -7.83 4.91
C GLY A 172 3.09 -7.10 4.98
#